data_AF-A0A2V8T385-F1
#
_entry.id   AF-A0A2V8T385-F1
#
_cell.length_a   1.000
_cell.length_b   1.000
_cell.length_c   1.000
_cell.angle_alpha   90.00
_cell.angle_beta   90.00
_cell.angle_gamma   90.00
#
_symmetry.space_group_name_H-M   'P 1'
#
loop_
_entity.id
_entity.type
_entity.pdbx_description
1 polymer ?
#
loop_
_entity_poly.entity_id
_entity_poly.type
_entity_poly.pdbx_seq_one_letter_code
_entity_poly.pdbx_strand_id
1 'polypeptide(L)'
;MDETQSRGESAPGVASVPFDSVRTRSRGVADARPRGVPRPPRHRARREVKIIETGWLNDETQLAEALSAADVFLMPSRAESFGMMALEAMACGIPVVTSADTAVADTIRAPEAGIAVLHGDAEGLAAAISFLLAEDEARASMGTAGRSIVESDYSYDRYVTRHLELYESLIETR
;
A
#
# COMPACT_ATOMS: atom_id res chain seq x y z
N MET A 1 -11.81 -18.11 -55.43
CA MET A 1 -12.88 -19.12 -55.32
C MET A 1 -12.40 -20.11 -54.26
N ASP A 2 -12.70 -20.00 -52.98
CA ASP A 2 -13.70 -19.24 -52.21
C ASP A 2 -13.18 -19.27 -50.76
N GLU A 3 -12.58 -18.19 -50.22
CA GLU A 3 -13.19 -17.27 -49.24
C GLU A 3 -14.18 -17.98 -48.27
N THR A 4 -13.90 -18.14 -46.98
CA THR A 4 -13.98 -17.05 -46.00
C THR A 4 -13.52 -17.52 -44.62
N GLN A 5 -12.82 -16.64 -43.92
CA GLN A 5 -12.46 -16.71 -42.51
C GLN A 5 -13.71 -16.53 -41.62
N SER A 6 -13.71 -17.14 -40.43
CA SER A 6 -14.51 -16.67 -39.30
C SER A 6 -13.69 -16.77 -38.01
N ARG A 7 -13.08 -15.64 -37.66
CA ARG A 7 -12.69 -15.28 -36.29
C ARG A 7 -13.93 -14.69 -35.61
N GLY A 8 -14.09 -14.95 -34.31
CA GLY A 8 -15.09 -14.29 -33.47
C GLY A 8 -14.95 -14.65 -32.00
N GLU A 9 -14.08 -13.94 -31.29
CA GLU A 9 -14.14 -13.75 -29.83
C GLU A 9 -15.44 -13.00 -29.47
N SER A 10 -16.02 -13.26 -28.29
CA SER A 10 -16.33 -12.20 -27.30
C SER A 10 -16.91 -12.76 -26.00
N ALA A 11 -16.20 -12.48 -24.90
CA ALA A 11 -16.65 -12.60 -23.52
C ALA A 11 -17.80 -11.60 -23.21
N PRO A 12 -18.61 -11.82 -22.18
CA PRO A 12 -19.73 -10.94 -21.85
C PRO A 12 -19.24 -9.56 -21.36
N GLY A 13 -19.35 -8.58 -22.27
CA GLY A 13 -19.77 -7.19 -22.07
C GLY A 13 -19.39 -6.48 -20.78
N VAL A 14 -18.16 -5.97 -20.70
CA VAL A 14 -17.87 -4.76 -19.90
C VAL A 14 -18.33 -3.57 -20.74
N ALA A 15 -19.44 -2.94 -20.34
CA ALA A 15 -19.93 -1.73 -20.98
C ALA A 15 -18.88 -0.62 -20.81
N SER A 16 -18.20 -0.27 -21.91
CA SER A 16 -17.31 0.88 -22.01
C SER A 16 -18.14 2.16 -21.95
N VAL A 17 -18.09 2.88 -20.83
CA VAL A 17 -18.63 4.23 -20.74
C VAL A 17 -17.62 5.18 -21.41
N PRO A 18 -18.04 6.04 -22.37
CA PRO A 18 -17.12 6.91 -23.09
C PRO A 18 -16.44 7.93 -22.15
N PHE A 19 -15.14 8.09 -22.34
CA PHE A 19 -14.19 8.83 -21.51
C PHE A 19 -14.34 10.37 -21.54
N ASP A 20 -15.43 10.90 -22.12
CA ASP A 20 -15.47 12.30 -22.59
C ASP A 20 -16.39 13.25 -21.78
N SER A 21 -16.53 13.01 -20.48
CA SER A 21 -17.15 14.00 -19.57
C SER A 21 -16.43 14.19 -18.24
N VAL A 22 -15.17 13.78 -18.14
CA VAL A 22 -14.33 14.09 -16.97
C VAL A 22 -13.67 15.45 -17.17
N ARG A 23 -14.34 16.52 -16.75
CA ARG A 23 -13.66 17.79 -16.45
C ARG A 23 -12.91 17.62 -15.13
N THR A 24 -11.73 17.00 -15.15
CA THR A 24 -10.77 17.13 -14.04
C THR A 24 -10.17 18.52 -14.11
N ARG A 25 -10.68 19.45 -13.29
CA ARG A 25 -9.89 20.60 -12.88
C ARG A 25 -8.78 20.08 -11.97
N SER A 26 -7.59 19.88 -12.55
CA SER A 26 -6.34 19.72 -11.83
C SER A 26 -6.10 20.94 -10.93
N ARG A 27 -6.03 20.75 -9.62
CA ARG A 27 -5.45 21.72 -8.68
C ARG A 27 -4.56 21.00 -7.65
N GLY A 28 -3.25 21.08 -7.89
CA GLY A 28 -2.22 21.17 -6.85
C GLY A 28 -1.60 19.88 -6.35
N VAL A 29 -0.49 19.47 -6.96
CA VAL A 29 0.60 18.77 -6.25
C VAL A 29 1.43 19.83 -5.53
N ALA A 30 1.37 19.83 -4.20
CA ALA A 30 2.39 20.23 -3.21
C ALA A 30 1.77 20.03 -1.81
N ASP A 31 2.41 19.31 -0.89
CA ASP A 31 3.31 19.95 0.08
C ASP A 31 4.48 19.02 0.45
N ALA A 32 5.59 19.11 -0.29
CA ALA A 32 6.91 18.96 0.31
C ALA A 32 6.97 19.97 1.44
N ARG A 33 7.34 19.63 2.68
CA ARG A 33 7.34 20.64 3.76
C ARG A 33 8.73 21.26 3.99
N PRO A 34 9.04 22.40 3.31
CA PRO A 34 10.16 23.24 3.65
C PRO A 34 9.91 23.98 4.97
N ARG A 35 10.96 24.65 5.46
CA ARG A 35 10.93 25.43 6.71
C ARG A 35 9.77 26.44 6.70
N GLY A 36 8.89 26.39 7.72
CA GLY A 36 7.83 27.40 7.93
C GLY A 36 6.38 26.89 8.03
N VAL A 37 6.12 25.59 8.08
CA VAL A 37 4.73 25.07 8.08
C VAL A 37 4.14 24.92 9.50
N PRO A 38 2.94 25.46 9.79
CA PRO A 38 2.24 25.26 11.06
C PRO A 38 1.59 23.87 11.19
N ARG A 39 1.52 23.40 12.43
CA ARG A 39 0.94 22.09 12.80
C ARG A 39 -0.56 21.97 12.46
N PRO A 40 -1.05 20.73 12.23
CA PRO A 40 -2.48 20.47 12.22
C PRO A 40 -3.10 20.71 13.61
N PRO A 41 -4.34 21.22 13.70
CA PRO A 41 -5.08 21.39 14.94
C PRO A 41 -5.58 20.05 15.51
N ARG A 42 -5.52 19.95 16.85
CA ARG A 42 -5.76 18.74 17.64
C ARG A 42 -7.20 18.25 17.58
N HIS A 43 -7.37 16.95 17.36
CA HIS A 43 -8.62 16.24 17.55
C HIS A 43 -8.88 16.04 19.06
N ARG A 44 -10.05 16.45 19.57
CA ARG A 44 -10.51 16.06 20.92
C ARG A 44 -11.10 14.65 20.83
N ALA A 45 -10.28 13.63 21.08
CA ALA A 45 -10.77 12.27 21.30
C ALA A 45 -11.70 12.27 22.54
N ARG A 46 -12.86 11.62 22.44
CA ARG A 46 -13.87 11.54 23.53
C ARG A 46 -13.49 10.57 24.65
N ARG A 47 -12.37 9.86 24.51
CA ARG A 47 -11.62 9.11 25.53
C ARG A 47 -10.15 9.58 25.46
N GLU A 48 -9.39 9.45 26.54
CA GLU A 48 -7.97 9.83 26.60
C GLU A 48 -7.10 8.95 25.68
N VAL A 49 -7.14 9.21 24.37
CA VAL A 49 -6.20 8.60 23.42
C VAL A 49 -4.88 9.34 23.55
N LYS A 50 -3.84 8.62 23.95
CA LYS A 50 -2.47 9.14 23.96
C LYS A 50 -1.98 9.20 22.51
N ILE A 51 -1.87 10.40 21.97
CA ILE A 51 -1.27 10.64 20.65
C ILE A 51 0.19 11.01 20.87
N ILE A 52 1.10 10.22 20.30
CA ILE A 52 2.54 10.50 20.29
C ILE A 52 2.89 10.97 18.87
N GLU A 53 3.30 12.23 18.73
CA GLU A 53 3.86 12.76 17.49
C GLU A 53 5.38 12.62 17.54
N THR A 54 5.94 11.74 16.73
CA THR A 54 7.40 11.48 16.68
C THR A 54 8.18 12.57 15.95
N GLY A 55 7.51 13.33 15.08
CA GLY A 55 8.19 14.25 14.16
C GLY A 55 8.75 13.50 12.96
N TRP A 56 9.88 13.96 12.43
CA TRP A 56 10.57 13.30 11.32
C TRP A 56 11.56 12.27 11.85
N LEU A 57 11.40 11.01 11.46
CA LEU A 57 12.36 9.94 11.71
C LEU A 57 13.22 9.79 10.46
N ASN A 58 14.45 10.31 10.50
CA ASN A 58 15.39 10.28 9.37
C ASN A 58 16.45 9.18 9.51
N ASP A 59 16.41 8.43 10.62
CA ASP A 59 17.31 7.32 10.89
C ASP A 59 16.55 6.01 10.67
N GLU A 60 17.09 5.14 9.83
CA GLU A 60 16.47 3.87 9.45
C GLU A 60 16.27 2.94 10.65
N THR A 61 17.21 2.98 11.61
CA THR A 61 17.11 2.18 12.84
C THR A 61 15.93 2.67 13.69
N GLN A 62 15.82 3.97 13.91
CA GLN A 62 14.69 4.56 14.65
C GLN A 62 13.35 4.30 13.98
N LEU A 63 13.29 4.34 12.64
CA LEU A 63 12.07 4.01 11.90
C LEU A 63 11.70 2.53 12.10
N ALA A 64 12.67 1.62 11.96
CA ALA A 64 12.46 0.19 12.15
C ALA A 64 12.04 -0.13 13.59
N GLU A 65 12.64 0.51 14.60
CA GLU A 65 12.25 0.39 16.00
C GLU A 65 10.82 0.88 16.24
N ALA A 66 10.45 2.02 15.66
CA ALA A 66 9.10 2.57 15.78
C ALA A 66 8.04 1.66 15.12
N LEU A 67 8.34 1.13 13.93
CA LEU A 67 7.46 0.19 13.25
C LEU A 67 7.35 -1.12 14.02
N SER A 68 8.47 -1.71 14.47
CA SER A 68 8.49 -2.97 15.22
C SER A 68 7.82 -2.88 16.60
N ALA A 69 7.68 -1.67 17.15
CA ALA A 69 6.94 -1.43 18.38
C ALA A 69 5.42 -1.30 18.19
N ALA A 70 4.93 -1.24 16.94
CA ALA A 70 3.51 -1.13 16.64
C ALA A 70 2.84 -2.51 16.50
N ASP A 71 1.56 -2.62 16.87
CA ASP A 71 0.77 -3.83 16.62
C ASP A 71 0.21 -3.85 15.18
N VAL A 72 -0.13 -2.68 14.64
CA VAL A 72 -0.77 -2.52 13.32
C VAL A 72 -0.27 -1.23 12.68
N PHE A 73 0.05 -1.28 11.38
CA PHE A 73 0.39 -0.10 10.60
C PHE A 73 -0.81 0.38 9.78
N LEU A 74 -1.11 1.68 9.84
CA LEU A 74 -2.25 2.27 9.14
C LEU A 74 -1.78 3.17 8.00
N MET A 75 -2.24 2.88 6.79
CA MET A 75 -2.02 3.71 5.61
C MET A 75 -3.32 3.95 4.84
N PRO A 76 -4.31 4.66 5.44
CA PRO A 76 -5.60 4.97 4.82
C PRO A 76 -5.50 6.14 3.83
N SER A 77 -4.44 6.18 3.04
CA SER A 77 -4.16 7.21 2.04
C SER A 77 -5.20 7.21 0.92
N ARG A 78 -5.39 8.36 0.27
CA ARG A 78 -6.30 8.51 -0.89
C ARG A 78 -5.70 8.03 -2.21
N ALA A 79 -4.39 8.03 -2.29
CA ALA A 79 -3.64 7.69 -3.48
C ALA A 79 -2.25 7.24 -3.06
N GLU A 80 -1.83 6.09 -3.55
CA GLU A 80 -0.52 5.50 -3.34
C GLU A 80 -0.13 4.78 -4.62
N SER A 81 1.11 4.95 -5.04
CA SER A 81 1.62 4.33 -6.27
C SER A 81 2.15 2.91 -6.04
N PHE A 82 2.83 2.68 -4.90
CA PHE A 82 3.50 1.42 -4.62
C PHE A 82 3.40 1.00 -3.14
N GLY A 83 3.39 1.96 -2.21
CA GLY A 83 3.26 1.67 -0.79
C GLY A 83 4.57 1.21 -0.13
N MET A 84 5.69 1.92 -0.37
CA MET A 84 6.97 1.62 0.29
C MET A 84 6.87 1.51 1.81
N MET A 85 6.11 2.41 2.45
CA MET A 85 5.90 2.37 3.90
C MET A 85 5.15 1.10 4.35
N ALA A 86 4.28 0.54 3.51
CA ALA A 86 3.64 -0.73 3.79
C ALA A 86 4.65 -1.90 3.71
N LEU A 87 5.56 -1.88 2.73
CA LEU A 87 6.64 -2.87 2.66
C LEU A 87 7.59 -2.78 3.86
N GLU A 88 7.90 -1.57 4.34
CA GLU A 88 8.70 -1.38 5.55
C GLU A 88 8.00 -1.93 6.79
N ALA A 89 6.69 -1.68 6.95
CA ALA A 89 5.89 -2.25 8.04
C ALA A 89 5.80 -3.80 7.95
N MET A 90 5.55 -4.34 6.75
CA MET A 90 5.57 -5.78 6.50
C MET A 90 6.94 -6.39 6.79
N ALA A 91 8.04 -5.68 6.46
CA ALA A 91 9.38 -6.09 6.82
C ALA A 91 9.54 -6.15 8.35
N CYS A 92 8.92 -5.26 9.11
CA CYS A 92 8.91 -5.36 10.57
C CYS A 92 7.96 -6.45 11.12
N GLY A 93 7.32 -7.24 10.26
CA GLY A 93 6.34 -8.25 10.67
C GLY A 93 5.02 -7.65 11.15
N ILE A 94 4.71 -6.43 10.73
CA ILE A 94 3.50 -5.71 11.16
C ILE A 94 2.44 -5.77 10.06
N PRO A 95 1.21 -6.22 10.37
CA PRO A 95 0.13 -6.20 9.39
C PRO A 95 -0.29 -4.76 9.05
N VAL A 96 -0.70 -4.57 7.80
CA VAL A 96 -1.05 -3.27 7.26
C VAL A 96 -2.56 -3.13 7.06
N VAL A 97 -3.15 -2.03 7.51
CA VAL A 97 -4.51 -1.64 7.11
C VAL A 97 -4.43 -0.46 6.15
N THR A 98 -4.97 -0.63 4.95
CA THR A 98 -4.84 0.36 3.86
C THR A 98 -6.16 0.60 3.13
N SER A 99 -6.16 1.57 2.23
CA SER A 99 -7.28 1.87 1.34
C SER A 99 -7.32 0.87 0.18
N ALA A 100 -8.48 0.25 -0.05
CA ALA A 100 -8.70 -0.77 -1.09
C ALA A 100 -8.60 -0.24 -2.52
N ASP A 101 -8.79 1.07 -2.70
CA ASP A 101 -8.70 1.79 -3.98
C ASP A 101 -7.28 2.29 -4.31
N THR A 102 -6.25 1.65 -3.72
CA THR A 102 -4.84 2.00 -3.96
C THR A 102 -4.02 0.76 -4.32
N ALA A 103 -2.86 0.96 -4.95
CA ALA A 103 -1.93 -0.13 -5.30
C ALA A 103 -1.42 -0.91 -4.06
N VAL A 104 -1.57 -0.35 -2.87
CA VAL A 104 -1.11 -0.95 -1.62
C VAL A 104 -1.88 -2.22 -1.30
N ALA A 105 -3.17 -2.29 -1.64
CA ALA A 105 -3.99 -3.48 -1.42
C ALA A 105 -3.38 -4.71 -2.12
N ASP A 106 -2.81 -4.51 -3.32
CA ASP A 106 -2.07 -5.53 -4.07
C ASP A 106 -0.69 -5.79 -3.45
N THR A 107 0.03 -4.74 -3.04
CA THR A 107 1.34 -4.86 -2.38
C THR A 107 1.28 -5.74 -1.12
N ILE A 108 0.24 -5.58 -0.30
CA ILE A 108 0.01 -6.39 0.91
C ILE A 108 -0.69 -7.71 0.62
N ARG A 109 -1.03 -7.98 -0.65
CA ARG A 109 -1.81 -9.14 -1.11
C ARG A 109 -3.06 -9.36 -0.27
N ALA A 110 -3.83 -8.30 -0.05
CA ALA A 110 -4.95 -8.35 0.89
C ALA A 110 -5.88 -9.55 0.60
N PRO A 111 -6.23 -10.39 1.59
CA PRO A 111 -6.02 -10.20 3.03
C PRO A 111 -4.75 -10.87 3.64
N GLU A 112 -3.78 -11.32 2.84
CA GLU A 112 -2.66 -12.14 3.30
C GLU A 112 -1.76 -11.44 4.34
N ALA A 113 -1.31 -10.21 4.06
CA ALA A 113 -0.44 -9.43 4.96
C ALA A 113 -1.13 -8.23 5.61
N GLY A 114 -2.46 -8.18 5.55
CA GLY A 114 -3.22 -7.05 6.08
C GLY A 114 -4.64 -6.94 5.53
N ILE A 115 -5.29 -5.81 5.79
CA ILE A 115 -6.70 -5.59 5.46
C ILE A 115 -6.85 -4.34 4.60
N ALA A 116 -7.60 -4.47 3.51
CA ALA A 116 -7.96 -3.36 2.64
C ALA A 116 -9.40 -2.90 2.94
N VAL A 117 -9.58 -1.61 3.21
CA VAL A 117 -10.88 -0.99 3.52
C VAL A 117 -11.15 0.12 2.50
N LEU A 118 -12.41 0.34 2.10
CA LEU A 118 -12.72 1.41 1.16
C LEU A 118 -12.35 2.78 1.73
N HIS A 119 -11.79 3.66 0.89
CA HIS A 119 -11.52 5.03 1.29
C HIS A 119 -12.79 5.74 1.80
N GLY A 120 -12.67 6.41 2.95
CA GLY A 120 -13.78 7.13 3.59
C GLY A 120 -14.66 6.25 4.48
N ASP A 121 -14.49 4.94 4.48
CA ASP A 121 -15.18 4.02 5.40
C ASP A 121 -14.49 3.98 6.77
N ALA A 122 -14.83 4.96 7.60
CA ALA A 122 -14.30 5.07 8.96
C ALA A 122 -14.75 3.90 9.86
N GLU A 123 -15.93 3.33 9.62
CA GLU A 123 -16.45 2.19 10.38
C GLU A 123 -15.68 0.91 10.03
N GLY A 124 -15.47 0.66 8.74
CA GLY A 124 -14.63 -0.44 8.26
C GLY A 124 -13.19 -0.33 8.76
N LEU A 125 -12.61 0.87 8.78
CA LEU A 125 -11.26 1.08 9.30
C LEU A 125 -11.20 0.76 10.80
N ALA A 126 -12.18 1.23 11.57
CA ALA A 126 -12.26 0.93 13.00
C ALA A 126 -12.48 -0.57 13.28
N ALA A 127 -13.29 -1.24 12.45
CA ALA A 127 -13.53 -2.68 12.55
C ALA A 127 -12.25 -3.49 12.26
N ALA A 128 -11.51 -3.15 11.20
CA ALA A 128 -10.25 -3.79 10.85
C ALA A 128 -9.20 -3.64 11.96
N ILE A 129 -9.07 -2.44 12.53
CA ILE A 129 -8.17 -2.19 13.67
C ILE A 129 -8.60 -3.03 14.88
N SER A 130 -9.90 -3.01 15.21
CA SER A 130 -10.42 -3.74 16.37
C SER A 130 -10.23 -5.24 16.23
N PHE A 131 -10.42 -5.80 15.03
CA PHE A 131 -10.17 -7.20 14.73
C PHE A 131 -8.70 -7.56 14.96
N LEU A 132 -7.76 -6.81 14.37
CA LEU A 132 -6.32 -7.10 14.51
C LEU A 132 -5.81 -6.94 15.95
N LEU A 133 -6.43 -6.06 16.75
CA LEU A 133 -6.09 -5.90 18.17
C LEU A 133 -6.74 -6.96 19.07
N ALA A 134 -7.82 -7.60 18.62
CA ALA A 134 -8.51 -8.67 19.37
C ALA A 134 -7.97 -10.07 19.05
N GLU A 135 -7.52 -10.29 17.81
CA GLU A 135 -7.11 -11.59 17.30
C GLU A 135 -5.58 -11.68 17.13
N ASP A 136 -4.89 -12.07 18.21
CA ASP A 136 -3.42 -12.19 18.24
C ASP A 136 -2.88 -13.15 17.17
N GLU A 137 -3.57 -14.27 16.92
CA GLU A 137 -3.18 -15.25 15.91
C GLU A 137 -3.28 -14.68 14.50
N ALA A 138 -4.35 -13.95 14.19
CA ALA A 138 -4.52 -13.30 12.90
C ALA A 138 -3.43 -12.24 12.68
N ARG A 139 -3.14 -11.42 13.71
CA ARG A 139 -2.09 -10.39 13.67
C ARG A 139 -0.71 -11.01 13.41
N ALA A 140 -0.35 -12.06 14.16
CA ALA A 140 0.93 -12.75 14.00
C ALA A 140 1.05 -13.47 12.64
N SER A 141 -0.03 -14.11 12.18
CA SER A 141 -0.08 -14.79 10.88
C SER A 141 0.12 -13.80 9.73
N MET A 142 -0.62 -12.68 9.72
CA MET A 142 -0.50 -11.66 8.69
C MET A 142 0.87 -10.98 8.72
N GLY A 143 1.41 -10.71 9.91
CA GLY A 143 2.77 -10.18 10.06
C GLY A 143 3.83 -11.10 9.48
N THR A 144 3.75 -12.40 9.77
CA THR A 144 4.66 -13.42 9.24
C THR A 144 4.54 -13.53 7.72
N ALA A 145 3.31 -13.52 7.19
CA ALA A 145 3.07 -13.54 5.74
C ALA A 145 3.65 -12.29 5.07
N GLY A 146 3.44 -11.11 5.65
CA GLY A 146 3.99 -9.84 5.16
C GLY A 146 5.51 -9.87 5.09
N ARG A 147 6.17 -10.30 6.17
CA ARG A 147 7.64 -10.46 6.18
C ARG A 147 8.10 -11.40 5.08
N SER A 148 7.45 -12.55 4.93
CA SER A 148 7.78 -13.53 3.89
C SER A 148 7.64 -12.94 2.49
N ILE A 149 6.60 -12.15 2.21
CA ILE A 149 6.39 -11.49 0.92
C ILE A 149 7.53 -10.51 0.63
N VAL A 150 7.93 -9.72 1.62
CA VAL A 150 9.03 -8.76 1.45
C VAL A 150 10.34 -9.47 1.17
N GLU A 151 10.68 -10.50 1.95
CA GLU A 151 11.92 -11.27 1.77
C GLU A 151 11.96 -12.00 0.43
N SER A 152 10.82 -12.54 -0.04
CA SER A 152 10.77 -13.28 -1.29
C SER A 152 10.77 -12.42 -2.53
N ASP A 153 10.07 -11.27 -2.51
CA ASP A 153 9.75 -10.52 -3.73
C ASP A 153 10.28 -9.10 -3.78
N TYR A 154 10.58 -8.50 -2.63
CA TYR A 154 10.98 -7.10 -2.50
C TYR A 154 12.35 -6.91 -1.83
N SER A 155 13.13 -7.98 -1.69
CA SER A 155 14.49 -7.88 -1.16
C SER A 155 15.41 -7.11 -2.11
N TYR A 156 16.34 -6.37 -1.52
CA TYR A 156 17.32 -5.56 -2.26
C TYR A 156 18.15 -6.42 -3.22
N ASP A 157 18.59 -7.59 -2.78
CA ASP A 157 19.38 -8.51 -3.60
C ASP A 157 18.59 -8.95 -4.84
N ARG A 158 17.32 -9.31 -4.68
CA ARG A 158 16.46 -9.70 -5.80
C ARG A 158 16.22 -8.55 -6.77
N TYR A 159 16.04 -7.33 -6.25
CA TYR A 159 15.94 -6.13 -7.07
C TYR A 159 17.20 -5.96 -7.93
N VAL A 160 18.39 -6.05 -7.33
CA VAL A 160 19.67 -5.91 -8.04
C VAL A 160 19.86 -7.02 -9.07
N THR A 161 19.68 -8.27 -8.68
CA THR A 161 19.86 -9.43 -9.57
C THR A 161 18.96 -9.33 -10.80
N ARG A 162 17.66 -9.04 -10.63
CA ARG A 162 16.73 -8.91 -11.76
C ARG A 162 17.08 -7.78 -12.73
N HIS A 163 17.62 -6.67 -12.21
CA HIS A 163 18.05 -5.57 -13.07
C HIS A 163 19.30 -5.92 -13.86
N LEU A 164 20.26 -6.62 -13.24
CA LEU A 164 21.46 -7.10 -13.92
C LEU A 164 21.12 -8.10 -15.02
N GLU A 165 20.28 -9.10 -14.73
CA GLU A 165 19.80 -10.08 -15.71
C GLU A 165 19.12 -9.39 -16.90
N LEU A 166 18.30 -8.37 -16.64
CA LEU A 166 17.67 -7.58 -17.69
C LEU A 166 18.72 -6.87 -18.56
N TYR A 167 19.69 -6.19 -17.95
CA TYR A 167 20.74 -5.49 -18.69
C TYR A 167 21.60 -6.44 -19.52
N GLU A 168 21.96 -7.60 -18.96
CA GLU A 168 22.70 -8.65 -19.68
C GLU A 168 21.91 -9.14 -20.88
N SER A 169 20.61 -9.46 -20.72
CA SER A 169 19.77 -9.92 -21.83
C SER A 169 19.68 -8.92 -22.99
N LEU A 170 19.66 -7.61 -22.69
CA LEU A 170 19.59 -6.55 -23.70
C LEU A 170 20.93 -6.34 -24.41
N ILE A 171 22.05 -6.61 -23.74
CA ILE A 171 23.38 -6.51 -24.35
C ILE A 171 23.63 -7.72 -25.26
N GLU A 172 23.20 -8.91 -24.85
CA GLU A 172 23.37 -10.16 -25.61
C GLU A 172 22.46 -10.25 -26.85
N THR A 173 21.36 -9.49 -26.89
CA THR A 173 20.43 -9.44 -28.04
C THR A 173 20.95 -8.57 -29.21
N ARG A 174 22.25 -8.29 -29.28
CA ARG A 174 22.92 -7.59 -30.39
C ARG A 174 23.66 -8.54 -31.32
#